data_AF-A0A6G3MHJ4-F1
#
_entry.id   AF-A0A6G3MHJ4-F1
#
_cell.length_a   1.000
_cell.length_b   1.000
_cell.length_c   1.000
_cell.angle_alpha   90.00
_cell.angle_beta   90.00
_cell.angle_gamma   90.00
#
_symmetry.space_group_name_H-M   'P 1'
#
loop_
_entity.id
_entity.type
_entity.pdbx_description
1 polymer ?
#
loop_
_entity_poly.entity_id
_entity_poly.type
_entity_poly.pdbx_seq_one_letter_code
_entity_poly.pdbx_strand_id
1 'polypeptide(L)'
;NLSNKHTENNSSYHHCDAHMFEIYQQKALYDAIDDGGKEDLFKFKSSFAEFDFLAFSKSVQCFAFLINNQPSNLTYLNILPCVHALTTFSERIFYLSQTFLSSHNLTTQKTVSHMNRDPNNYSKIPDLKQLEIHTNILLELMFSLFCHSSIVLINYVKSQNLQILTNQETTSLLWHSCWSHLLKRIVVFVIDFRRHIRLSCMHFIERALRIRDIQVMPMIEWFACFQRILLPMLKLLITNSPPINISELDETKTRSLALVSKLFLQNLSEISKHQCFSELWKTILDIIGKYHSSKSTDVLQEAL
;
A
#
# COMPACT_ATOMS: atom_id res chain seq x y z
N ASN A 1 29.83 -40.56 38.56
CA ASN A 1 29.92 -39.87 37.25
C ASN A 1 28.56 -39.77 36.56
N LEU A 2 27.58 -39.16 37.23
CA LEU A 2 26.28 -38.79 36.66
C LEU A 2 25.97 -37.36 37.12
N SER A 3 26.62 -36.39 36.48
CA SER A 3 26.27 -34.98 36.55
C SER A 3 26.96 -34.31 35.36
N ASN A 4 26.19 -33.55 34.57
CA ASN A 4 26.60 -32.68 33.44
C ASN A 4 26.17 -33.16 32.05
N LYS A 5 24.86 -33.29 31.82
CA LYS A 5 24.30 -33.32 30.45
C LYS A 5 23.02 -32.51 30.24
N HIS A 6 22.64 -31.62 31.18
CA HIS A 6 21.35 -30.92 31.12
C HIS A 6 21.38 -29.40 30.93
N THR A 7 22.54 -28.78 30.66
CA THR A 7 22.63 -27.30 30.66
C THR A 7 22.83 -26.63 29.30
N GLU A 8 23.04 -27.36 28.20
CA GLU A 8 23.36 -26.71 26.90
C GLU A 8 22.17 -26.54 25.94
N ASN A 9 21.01 -27.17 26.21
CA ASN A 9 19.86 -27.05 25.30
C ASN A 9 18.88 -25.91 25.61
N ASN A 10 19.01 -25.17 26.74
CA ASN A 10 18.05 -24.11 27.08
C ASN A 10 18.45 -22.70 26.61
N SER A 11 19.70 -22.45 26.22
CA SER A 11 20.13 -21.09 25.80
C SER A 11 19.75 -20.77 24.35
N SER A 12 19.68 -21.78 23.47
CA SER A 12 19.30 -21.63 22.06
C SER A 12 17.81 -21.30 21.88
N TYR A 13 16.93 -21.88 22.70
CA TYR A 13 15.49 -21.59 22.67
C TYR A 13 15.20 -20.17 23.16
N HIS A 14 15.85 -19.73 24.24
CA HIS A 14 15.68 -18.36 24.76
C HIS A 14 16.20 -17.27 23.81
N HIS A 15 17.20 -17.56 22.98
CA HIS A 15 17.74 -16.59 22.01
C HIS A 15 16.88 -16.48 20.73
N CYS A 16 16.30 -17.61 20.26
CA CYS A 16 15.29 -17.61 19.19
C CYS A 16 14.02 -16.85 19.60
N ASP A 17 13.56 -17.04 20.84
CA ASP A 17 12.44 -16.29 21.40
C ASP A 17 12.74 -14.79 21.46
N ALA A 18 13.96 -14.38 21.80
CA ALA A 18 14.33 -12.96 21.88
C ALA A 18 14.35 -12.23 20.52
N HIS A 19 14.79 -12.88 19.43
CA HIS A 19 14.81 -12.27 18.10
C HIS A 19 13.46 -12.33 17.37
N MET A 20 12.69 -13.41 17.56
CA MET A 20 11.27 -13.40 17.18
C MET A 20 10.51 -12.35 18.00
N PHE A 21 10.84 -12.18 19.28
CA PHE A 21 10.31 -11.08 20.11
C PHE A 21 10.76 -9.71 19.60
N GLU A 22 11.96 -9.53 19.02
CA GLU A 22 12.33 -8.28 18.34
C GLU A 22 11.53 -8.03 17.06
N ILE A 23 11.28 -9.06 16.23
CA ILE A 23 10.41 -8.94 15.06
C ILE A 23 8.96 -8.67 15.48
N TYR A 24 8.48 -9.34 16.52
CA TYR A 24 7.16 -9.11 17.11
C TYR A 24 7.08 -7.78 17.85
N GLN A 25 8.17 -7.25 18.42
CA GLN A 25 8.24 -5.91 19.02
C GLN A 25 8.31 -4.84 17.95
N GLN A 26 9.07 -5.04 16.87
CA GLN A 26 9.04 -4.14 15.71
C GLN A 26 7.66 -4.17 15.07
N LYS A 27 7.05 -5.35 14.91
CA LYS A 27 5.65 -5.49 14.52
C LYS A 27 4.72 -4.79 15.52
N ALA A 28 4.88 -4.95 16.83
CA ALA A 28 4.05 -4.28 17.84
C ALA A 28 4.26 -2.76 17.85
N LEU A 29 5.46 -2.28 17.55
CA LEU A 29 5.77 -0.87 17.35
C LEU A 29 5.09 -0.36 16.07
N TYR A 30 5.06 -1.16 15.00
CA TYR A 30 4.36 -0.84 13.76
C TYR A 30 2.83 -0.90 13.91
N ASP A 31 2.29 -1.91 14.59
CA ASP A 31 0.89 -2.07 14.97
C ASP A 31 0.46 -1.01 16.02
N ALA A 32 1.39 -0.41 16.75
CA ALA A 32 1.14 0.74 17.65
C ALA A 32 1.21 2.09 16.92
N ILE A 33 1.93 2.17 15.80
CA ILE A 33 1.93 3.33 14.90
C ILE A 33 0.73 3.28 13.93
N ASP A 34 0.29 2.08 13.54
CA ASP A 34 -0.93 1.80 12.78
C ASP A 34 -2.08 1.60 13.77
N ASP A 35 -2.68 2.70 14.25
CA ASP A 35 -3.84 2.75 15.17
C ASP A 35 -4.74 1.50 15.04
N GLY A 36 -4.57 0.56 15.97
CA GLY A 36 -5.11 -0.79 15.89
C GLY A 36 -6.54 -0.89 15.35
N GLY A 37 -6.71 -1.77 14.36
CA GLY A 37 -7.95 -2.52 14.14
C GLY A 37 -9.15 -1.78 13.56
N LYS A 38 -9.08 -0.47 13.29
CA LYS A 38 -10.13 0.27 12.55
C LYS A 38 -9.52 1.05 11.39
N GLU A 39 -9.27 0.30 10.33
CA GLU A 39 -8.66 0.75 9.10
C GLU A 39 -9.58 1.66 8.28
N ASP A 40 -9.45 2.97 8.46
CA ASP A 40 -9.74 3.89 7.36
C ASP A 40 -8.50 3.95 6.48
N LEU A 41 -8.56 3.34 5.30
CA LEU A 41 -7.55 3.40 4.23
C LEU A 41 -7.11 4.85 3.89
N PHE A 42 -7.88 5.84 4.35
CA PHE A 42 -7.74 7.28 4.11
C PHE A 42 -7.59 8.12 5.37
N LYS A 43 -7.27 7.55 6.54
CA LYS A 43 -6.90 8.37 7.70
C LYS A 43 -5.49 8.93 7.49
N PHE A 44 -5.41 9.98 6.68
CA PHE A 44 -4.18 10.76 6.49
C PHE A 44 -3.91 11.58 7.75
N LYS A 45 -2.65 11.69 8.16
CA LYS A 45 -2.27 12.63 9.21
C LYS A 45 -2.66 14.05 8.77
N SER A 46 -3.57 14.68 9.50
CA SER A 46 -4.08 16.02 9.20
C SER A 46 -3.04 17.13 9.41
N SER A 47 -2.00 16.84 10.20
CA SER A 47 -0.89 17.74 10.46
C SER A 47 0.42 17.04 10.11
N PHE A 48 1.06 17.52 9.06
CA PHE A 48 2.45 17.21 8.78
C PHE A 48 3.29 18.42 9.17
N ALA A 49 4.46 18.18 9.74
CA ALA A 49 5.49 19.21 9.93
C ALA A 49 5.85 19.87 8.59
N GLU A 50 6.63 20.96 8.64
CA GLU A 50 7.18 21.60 7.44
C GLU A 50 7.75 20.54 6.48
N PHE A 51 7.27 20.57 5.23
CA PHE A 51 7.69 19.60 4.22
C PHE A 51 8.84 20.17 3.41
N ASP A 52 10.02 19.62 3.65
CA ASP A 52 11.19 19.87 2.83
C ASP A 52 11.20 18.91 1.64
N PHE A 53 10.79 19.43 0.48
CA PHE A 53 10.75 18.66 -0.76
C PHE A 53 12.15 18.22 -1.23
N LEU A 54 13.20 19.02 -0.95
CA LEU A 54 14.55 18.67 -1.35
C LEU A 54 15.07 17.51 -0.52
N ALA A 55 14.87 17.55 0.81
CA ALA A 55 15.21 16.45 1.70
C ALA A 55 14.44 15.18 1.29
N PHE A 56 13.13 15.30 1.05
CA PHE A 56 12.30 14.21 0.54
C PHE A 56 12.85 13.61 -0.77
N SER A 57 13.15 14.45 -1.77
CA SER A 57 13.67 14.00 -3.06
C SER A 57 14.99 13.25 -2.92
N LYS A 58 15.89 13.75 -2.06
CA LYS A 58 17.16 13.08 -1.74
C LYS A 58 16.94 11.75 -1.01
N SER A 59 16.02 11.69 -0.05
CA SER A 59 15.67 10.44 0.62
C SER A 59 15.11 9.40 -0.35
N VAL A 60 14.25 9.79 -1.30
CA VAL A 60 13.72 8.90 -2.33
C VAL A 60 14.84 8.34 -3.22
N GLN A 61 15.83 9.15 -3.59
CA GLN A 61 17.02 8.69 -4.32
C GLN A 61 17.84 7.67 -3.52
N CYS A 62 17.99 7.87 -2.21
CA CYS A 62 18.64 6.90 -1.33
C CYS A 62 17.88 5.57 -1.28
N PHE A 63 16.55 5.59 -1.19
CA PHE A 63 15.73 4.38 -1.25
C PHE A 63 15.82 3.68 -2.60
N ALA A 64 15.87 4.42 -3.71
CA ALA A 64 16.09 3.83 -5.03
C ALA A 64 17.42 3.09 -5.12
N PHE A 65 18.49 3.67 -4.57
CA PHE A 65 19.78 2.99 -4.48
C PHE A 65 19.73 1.74 -3.59
N LEU A 66 19.08 1.85 -2.43
CA LEU A 66 18.96 0.77 -1.44
C LEU A 66 18.16 -0.42 -1.98
N ILE A 67 17.05 -0.16 -2.69
CA ILE A 67 16.08 -1.18 -3.10
C ILE A 67 16.39 -1.76 -4.48
N ASN A 68 16.85 -0.95 -5.44
CA ASN A 68 16.96 -1.39 -6.84
C ASN A 68 18.38 -1.78 -7.28
N ASN A 69 19.44 -1.25 -6.65
CA ASN A 69 20.79 -1.38 -7.22
C ASN A 69 21.57 -2.61 -6.75
N GLN A 70 21.32 -3.16 -5.55
CA GLN A 70 21.94 -4.42 -5.11
C GLN A 70 21.06 -5.24 -4.13
N PRO A 71 20.92 -6.57 -4.33
CA PRO A 71 20.15 -7.42 -3.43
C PRO A 71 20.76 -7.56 -2.02
N SER A 72 22.05 -7.26 -1.85
CA SER A 72 22.74 -7.26 -0.54
C SER A 72 22.40 -6.05 0.33
N ASN A 73 21.91 -4.96 -0.27
CA ASN A 73 21.66 -3.73 0.47
C ASN A 73 20.37 -3.82 1.30
N LEU A 74 19.39 -4.61 0.84
CA LEU A 74 18.15 -4.86 1.57
C LEU A 74 18.34 -6.05 2.51
N THR A 75 18.14 -5.82 3.80
CA THR A 75 18.33 -6.80 4.87
C THR A 75 17.11 -6.82 5.79
N TYR A 76 17.00 -7.85 6.64
CA TYR A 76 15.91 -7.93 7.62
C TYR A 76 15.88 -6.73 8.59
N LEU A 77 17.04 -6.10 8.84
CA LEU A 77 17.17 -4.95 9.73
C LEU A 77 16.58 -3.65 9.15
N ASN A 78 16.63 -3.49 7.83
CA ASN A 78 16.21 -2.25 7.17
C ASN A 78 14.89 -2.36 6.41
N ILE A 79 14.35 -3.58 6.22
CA ILE A 79 13.15 -3.76 5.42
C ILE A 79 11.92 -3.06 6.01
N LEU A 80 11.65 -3.24 7.31
CA LEU A 80 10.49 -2.61 7.94
C LEU A 80 10.65 -1.08 8.04
N PRO A 81 11.82 -0.53 8.41
CA PRO A 81 12.08 0.90 8.27
C PRO A 81 11.84 1.45 6.85
N CYS A 82 12.19 0.70 5.80
CA CYS A 82 11.91 1.08 4.41
C CYS A 82 10.40 1.10 4.13
N VAL A 83 9.66 0.09 4.60
CA VAL A 83 8.19 0.06 4.47
C VAL A 83 7.59 1.30 5.13
N HIS A 84 8.00 1.63 6.35
CA HIS A 84 7.52 2.80 7.05
C HIS A 84 7.81 4.13 6.34
N ALA A 85 9.05 4.30 5.89
CA ALA A 85 9.46 5.51 5.21
C ALA A 85 8.70 5.69 3.89
N LEU A 86 8.60 4.65 3.06
CA LEU A 86 7.89 4.71 1.79
C LEU A 86 6.38 4.90 1.97
N THR A 87 5.78 4.28 2.99
CA THR A 87 4.36 4.48 3.30
C THR A 87 4.07 5.91 3.77
N THR A 88 4.97 6.50 4.57
CA THR A 88 4.86 7.91 4.99
C THR A 88 5.10 8.88 3.83
N PHE A 89 6.08 8.59 2.97
CA PHE A 89 6.41 9.41 1.80
C PHE A 89 5.31 9.41 0.75
N SER A 90 4.71 8.24 0.49
CA SER A 90 3.56 8.11 -0.40
C SER A 90 2.31 8.80 0.14
N GLU A 91 2.09 8.75 1.45
CA GLU A 91 1.03 9.50 2.11
C GLU A 91 1.20 11.02 1.89
N ARG A 92 2.42 11.52 2.10
CA ARG A 92 2.72 12.94 1.97
C ARG A 92 2.61 13.44 0.53
N ILE A 93 3.13 12.68 -0.44
CA ILE A 93 3.06 13.08 -1.85
C ILE A 93 1.62 13.07 -2.37
N PHE A 94 0.82 12.09 -1.95
CA PHE A 94 -0.59 12.02 -2.31
C PHE A 94 -1.34 13.24 -1.78
N TYR A 95 -1.15 13.59 -0.50
CA TYR A 95 -1.76 14.79 0.08
C TYR A 95 -1.38 16.06 -0.69
N LEU A 96 -0.09 16.24 -1.02
CA LEU A 96 0.36 17.38 -1.82
C LEU A 96 -0.36 17.42 -3.17
N SER A 97 -0.38 16.31 -3.89
CA SER A 97 -1.11 16.17 -5.16
C SER A 97 -2.58 16.57 -5.06
N GLN A 98 -3.28 16.20 -3.99
CA GLN A 98 -4.68 16.61 -3.77
C GLN A 98 -4.83 18.11 -3.44
N THR A 99 -3.91 18.68 -2.66
CA THR A 99 -3.91 20.13 -2.38
C THR A 99 -3.64 20.98 -3.62
N PHE A 100 -2.82 20.49 -4.55
CA PHE A 100 -2.59 21.14 -5.85
C PHE A 100 -3.85 21.20 -6.72
N LEU A 101 -4.68 20.14 -6.69
CA LEU A 101 -5.98 20.15 -7.38
C LEU A 101 -6.94 21.18 -6.76
N SER A 102 -6.97 21.25 -5.43
CA SER A 102 -7.85 22.17 -4.69
C SER A 102 -7.51 23.64 -4.94
N SER A 103 -6.22 23.99 -5.04
CA SER A 103 -5.78 25.35 -5.31
C SER A 103 -6.05 25.81 -6.75
N HIS A 104 -5.95 24.90 -7.73
CA HIS A 104 -6.30 25.20 -9.12
C HIS A 104 -7.81 25.40 -9.33
N ASN A 105 -8.66 24.66 -8.60
CA ASN A 105 -10.11 24.85 -8.65
C ASN A 105 -10.57 26.19 -8.02
N LEU A 106 -9.78 26.79 -7.13
CA LEU A 106 -10.07 28.09 -6.51
C LEU A 106 -9.62 29.30 -7.37
N THR A 107 -8.65 29.10 -8.27
CA THR A 107 -8.08 30.17 -9.11
C THR A 107 -8.90 30.46 -10.37
N THR A 108 -9.92 29.66 -10.68
CA THR A 108 -10.93 29.99 -11.70
C THR A 108 -12.04 30.91 -11.20
N GLN A 109 -12.01 31.39 -9.93
CA GLN A 109 -13.00 32.34 -9.40
C GLN A 109 -12.46 33.62 -8.74
N LYS A 110 -11.15 33.90 -8.74
CA LYS A 110 -10.66 35.21 -8.25
C LYS A 110 -9.62 35.83 -9.17
N THR A 111 -10.04 36.98 -9.70
CA THR A 111 -9.26 38.03 -10.36
C THR A 111 -7.86 38.19 -9.79
N VAL A 112 -6.91 38.27 -10.72
CA VAL A 112 -5.50 38.65 -10.54
C VAL A 112 -5.37 39.84 -9.59
N SER A 113 -4.77 39.63 -8.42
CA SER A 113 -4.18 40.69 -7.61
C SER A 113 -2.71 40.37 -7.39
N HIS A 114 -1.86 41.20 -8.00
CA HIS A 114 -0.41 41.27 -7.81
C HIS A 114 -0.04 41.13 -6.33
N MET A 115 0.67 40.06 -5.99
CA MET A 115 1.48 39.98 -4.77
C MET A 115 2.91 39.75 -5.22
N ASN A 116 3.80 40.69 -4.86
CA ASN A 116 5.24 40.60 -5.04
C ASN A 116 5.74 39.24 -4.53
N ARG A 117 6.23 38.40 -5.45
CA ARG A 117 6.89 37.13 -5.10
C ARG A 117 8.39 37.37 -4.99
N ASP A 118 8.92 37.21 -3.79
CA ASP A 118 10.35 37.20 -3.55
C ASP A 118 11.05 36.11 -4.38
N PRO A 119 12.08 36.46 -5.18
CA PRO A 119 12.73 35.51 -6.08
C PRO A 119 13.64 34.48 -5.39
N ASN A 120 13.78 34.52 -4.06
CA ASN A 120 14.57 33.55 -3.30
C ASN A 120 13.74 32.45 -2.62
N ASN A 121 12.41 32.45 -2.78
CA ASN A 121 11.51 31.45 -2.15
C ASN A 121 11.06 30.34 -3.12
N TYR A 122 11.67 30.26 -4.31
CA TYR A 122 11.30 29.34 -5.40
C TYR A 122 11.68 27.86 -5.17
N SER A 123 12.21 27.47 -4.00
CA SER A 123 12.84 26.15 -3.79
C SER A 123 12.16 25.22 -2.80
N LYS A 124 11.03 25.58 -2.18
CA LYS A 124 10.35 24.72 -1.18
C LYS A 124 9.11 23.97 -1.69
N ILE A 125 8.37 24.51 -2.66
CA ILE A 125 7.11 23.92 -3.13
C ILE A 125 7.37 23.17 -4.44
N PRO A 126 7.12 21.85 -4.51
CA PRO A 126 7.34 21.09 -5.75
C PRO A 126 6.36 21.49 -6.84
N ASP A 127 6.82 21.52 -8.09
CA ASP A 127 5.90 21.67 -9.22
C ASP A 127 5.14 20.36 -9.51
N LEU A 128 4.12 20.44 -10.37
CA LEU A 128 3.28 19.28 -10.74
C LEU A 128 4.08 18.13 -11.37
N LYS A 129 5.10 18.47 -12.18
CA LYS A 129 5.95 17.50 -12.87
C LYS A 129 6.86 16.78 -11.88
N GLN A 130 7.38 17.51 -10.90
CA GLN A 130 8.17 16.96 -9.79
C GLN A 130 7.33 16.01 -8.94
N LEU A 131 6.08 16.38 -8.61
CA LEU A 131 5.16 15.48 -7.92
C LEU A 131 4.86 14.22 -8.75
N GLU A 132 4.69 14.35 -10.06
CA GLU A 132 4.46 13.22 -10.97
C GLU A 132 5.63 12.25 -10.99
N ILE A 133 6.84 12.77 -11.20
CA ILE A 133 8.07 11.97 -11.20
C ILE A 133 8.21 11.22 -9.88
N HIS A 134 8.09 11.90 -8.75
CA HIS A 134 8.27 11.27 -7.45
C HIS A 134 7.13 10.31 -7.08
N THR A 135 5.91 10.53 -7.59
CA THR A 135 4.79 9.60 -7.39
C THR A 135 5.08 8.28 -8.10
N ASN A 136 5.51 8.33 -9.36
CA ASN A 136 5.89 7.12 -10.11
C ASN A 136 7.05 6.38 -9.45
N ILE A 137 8.11 7.11 -9.04
CA ILE A 137 9.25 6.50 -8.35
C ILE A 137 8.79 5.82 -7.05
N LEU A 138 7.93 6.46 -6.25
CA LEU A 138 7.44 5.85 -5.01
C LEU A 138 6.60 4.59 -5.28
N LEU A 139 5.74 4.59 -6.30
CA LEU A 139 4.99 3.38 -6.69
C LEU A 139 5.93 2.22 -7.07
N GLU A 140 6.96 2.51 -7.87
CA GLU A 140 7.98 1.54 -8.26
C GLU A 140 8.76 1.02 -7.05
N LEU A 141 9.19 1.89 -6.14
CA LEU A 141 9.94 1.51 -4.94
C LEU A 141 9.10 0.67 -3.98
N MET A 142 7.83 1.04 -3.76
CA MET A 142 6.92 0.26 -2.93
C MET A 142 6.70 -1.13 -3.53
N PHE A 143 6.48 -1.23 -4.84
CA PHE A 143 6.33 -2.53 -5.51
C PHE A 143 7.62 -3.36 -5.51
N SER A 144 8.77 -2.72 -5.71
CA SER A 144 10.08 -3.38 -5.66
C SER A 144 10.35 -3.94 -4.26
N LEU A 145 10.11 -3.14 -3.21
CA LEU A 145 10.21 -3.57 -1.81
C LEU A 145 9.23 -4.71 -1.50
N PHE A 146 8.01 -4.65 -2.04
CA PHE A 146 7.02 -5.71 -1.94
C PHE A 146 7.58 -7.04 -2.46
N CYS A 147 8.19 -7.03 -3.65
CA CYS A 147 8.76 -8.22 -4.28
C CYS A 147 9.98 -8.75 -3.52
N HIS A 148 10.88 -7.86 -3.09
CA HIS A 148 12.10 -8.27 -2.38
C HIS A 148 11.83 -8.76 -0.97
N SER A 149 10.71 -8.35 -0.36
CA SER A 149 10.42 -8.69 1.03
C SER A 149 10.29 -10.17 1.33
N SER A 150 9.73 -10.96 0.40
CA SER A 150 9.68 -12.41 0.60
C SER A 150 11.07 -13.00 0.64
N ILE A 151 11.94 -12.65 -0.31
CA ILE A 151 13.31 -13.17 -0.38
C ILE A 151 14.10 -12.82 0.89
N VAL A 152 14.07 -11.56 1.31
CA VAL A 152 14.84 -11.09 2.48
C VAL A 152 14.38 -11.76 3.77
N LEU A 153 13.07 -11.76 4.04
CA LEU A 153 12.55 -12.28 5.31
C LEU A 153 12.57 -13.81 5.34
N ILE A 154 12.29 -14.50 4.22
CA ILE A 154 12.42 -15.96 4.14
C ILE A 154 13.88 -16.38 4.35
N ASN A 155 14.85 -15.68 3.73
CA ASN A 155 16.26 -16.01 3.90
C ASN A 155 16.73 -15.76 5.35
N TYR A 156 16.21 -14.72 6.00
CA TYR A 156 16.49 -14.47 7.41
C TYR A 156 15.92 -15.56 8.32
N VAL A 157 14.66 -15.97 8.11
CA VAL A 157 14.04 -17.08 8.86
C VAL A 157 14.86 -18.36 8.69
N LYS A 158 15.30 -18.66 7.47
CA LYS A 158 16.15 -19.81 7.18
C LYS A 158 17.53 -19.72 7.85
N SER A 159 18.17 -18.56 7.85
CA SER A 159 19.52 -18.39 8.40
C SER A 159 19.56 -18.52 9.93
N GLN A 160 18.46 -18.24 10.62
CA GLN A 160 18.33 -18.41 12.06
C GLN A 160 18.05 -19.87 12.49
N ASN A 161 18.10 -20.84 11.57
CA ASN A 161 17.62 -22.22 11.81
C ASN A 161 16.18 -22.27 12.36
N LEU A 162 15.36 -21.24 12.10
CA LEU A 162 13.93 -21.22 12.38
C LEU A 162 13.19 -22.08 11.34
N GLN A 163 13.55 -23.36 11.21
CA GLN A 163 12.82 -24.37 10.44
C GLN A 163 11.39 -24.63 10.98
N ILE A 164 10.93 -23.82 11.93
CA ILE A 164 9.66 -23.97 12.65
C ILE A 164 8.51 -23.36 11.86
N LEU A 165 8.74 -22.26 11.12
CA LEU A 165 7.67 -21.56 10.43
C LEU A 165 7.27 -22.30 9.14
N THR A 166 6.01 -22.71 9.09
CA THR A 166 5.38 -23.20 7.87
C THR A 166 5.33 -22.10 6.80
N ASN A 167 5.11 -22.48 5.54
CA ASN A 167 4.92 -21.52 4.44
C ASN A 167 3.73 -20.57 4.71
N GLN A 168 2.69 -21.05 5.39
CA GLN A 168 1.52 -20.24 5.75
C GLN A 168 1.82 -19.22 6.85
N GLU A 169 2.58 -19.60 7.88
CA GLU A 169 2.98 -18.65 8.93
C GLU A 169 3.94 -17.59 8.40
N THR A 170 4.87 -18.00 7.53
CA THR A 170 5.81 -17.08 6.88
C THR A 170 5.08 -16.05 6.01
N THR A 171 4.07 -16.48 5.24
CA THR A 171 3.28 -15.56 4.41
C THR A 171 2.34 -14.68 5.22
N SER A 172 1.79 -15.16 6.34
CA SER A 172 1.03 -14.31 7.28
C SER A 172 1.94 -13.26 7.93
N LEU A 173 3.17 -13.62 8.33
CA LEU A 173 4.15 -12.64 8.82
C LEU A 173 4.48 -11.58 7.76
N LEU A 174 4.74 -11.98 6.52
CA LEU A 174 4.98 -11.07 5.40
C LEU A 174 3.80 -10.14 5.14
N TRP A 175 2.59 -10.70 5.19
CA TRP A 175 1.35 -9.96 5.01
C TRP A 175 1.21 -8.85 6.04
N HIS A 176 1.32 -9.19 7.33
CA HIS A 176 1.18 -8.22 8.41
C HIS A 176 2.32 -7.22 8.44
N SER A 177 3.57 -7.64 8.30
CA SER A 177 4.70 -6.73 8.51
C SER A 177 5.02 -5.84 7.31
N CYS A 178 4.68 -6.25 6.09
CA CYS A 178 5.16 -5.57 4.88
C CYS A 178 4.09 -5.41 3.79
N TRP A 179 3.55 -6.53 3.29
CA TRP A 179 2.74 -6.51 2.06
C TRP A 179 1.45 -5.71 2.21
N SER A 180 0.72 -5.90 3.31
CA SER A 180 -0.53 -5.17 3.54
C SER A 180 -0.29 -3.65 3.59
N HIS A 181 0.76 -3.21 4.29
CA HIS A 181 1.14 -1.81 4.41
C HIS A 181 1.49 -1.17 3.06
N LEU A 182 2.33 -1.82 2.26
CA LEU A 182 2.71 -1.34 0.94
C LEU A 182 1.50 -1.32 -0.02
N LEU A 183 0.72 -2.40 -0.03
CA LEU A 183 -0.44 -2.52 -0.92
C LEU A 183 -1.52 -1.48 -0.56
N LYS A 184 -1.79 -1.26 0.75
CA LYS A 184 -2.69 -0.20 1.25
C LYS A 184 -2.29 1.17 0.71
N ARG A 185 -0.99 1.48 0.62
CA ARG A 185 -0.54 2.79 0.11
C ARG A 185 -0.54 2.88 -1.40
N ILE A 186 -0.19 1.80 -2.10
CA ILE A 186 -0.32 1.75 -3.56
C ILE A 186 -1.78 2.00 -3.97
N VAL A 187 -2.75 1.32 -3.36
CA VAL A 187 -4.16 1.38 -3.80
C VAL A 187 -4.80 2.76 -3.68
N VAL A 188 -4.28 3.68 -2.86
CA VAL A 188 -4.79 5.05 -2.78
C VAL A 188 -4.61 5.81 -4.10
N PHE A 189 -3.57 5.50 -4.88
CA PHE A 189 -3.27 6.20 -6.14
C PHE A 189 -4.22 5.84 -7.30
N VAL A 190 -5.16 4.91 -7.10
CA VAL A 190 -6.22 4.65 -8.10
C VAL A 190 -7.17 5.84 -8.30
N ILE A 191 -7.18 6.80 -7.37
CA ILE A 191 -7.91 8.08 -7.50
C ILE A 191 -7.01 9.28 -7.76
N ASP A 192 -5.76 9.05 -8.16
CA ASP A 192 -4.91 10.14 -8.61
C ASP A 192 -5.54 10.85 -9.82
N PHE A 193 -5.50 12.18 -9.88
CA PHE A 193 -6.08 12.94 -10.98
C PHE A 193 -5.36 12.67 -12.32
N ARG A 194 -4.09 12.22 -12.28
CA ARG A 194 -3.29 11.89 -13.46
C ARG A 194 -3.55 10.45 -13.91
N ARG A 195 -4.02 10.27 -15.14
CA ARG A 195 -4.34 8.94 -15.70
C ARG A 195 -3.18 7.96 -15.65
N HIS A 196 -1.99 8.37 -16.10
CA HIS A 196 -0.84 7.46 -16.17
C HIS A 196 -0.43 6.96 -14.76
N ILE A 197 -0.59 7.77 -13.71
CA ILE A 197 -0.40 7.34 -12.32
C ILE A 197 -1.42 6.26 -11.95
N ARG A 198 -2.71 6.48 -12.26
CA ARG A 198 -3.76 5.46 -12.01
C ARG A 198 -3.47 4.16 -12.75
N LEU A 199 -3.03 4.23 -14.01
CA LEU A 199 -2.68 3.06 -14.81
C LEU A 199 -1.48 2.30 -14.24
N SER A 200 -0.43 3.03 -13.86
CA SER A 200 0.78 2.48 -13.23
C SER A 200 0.44 1.82 -11.88
N CYS A 201 -0.36 2.50 -11.05
CA CYS A 201 -0.89 1.98 -9.80
C CYS A 201 -1.66 0.66 -10.03
N MET A 202 -2.61 0.63 -10.96
CA MET A 202 -3.36 -0.59 -11.28
C MET A 202 -2.44 -1.72 -11.73
N HIS A 203 -1.44 -1.42 -12.56
CA HIS A 203 -0.44 -2.40 -12.99
C HIS A 203 0.31 -3.01 -11.82
N PHE A 204 0.75 -2.21 -10.83
CA PHE A 204 1.45 -2.72 -9.66
C PHE A 204 0.56 -3.54 -8.72
N ILE A 205 -0.70 -3.12 -8.48
CA ILE A 205 -1.67 -3.88 -7.69
C ILE A 205 -1.88 -5.25 -8.33
N GLU A 206 -2.14 -5.27 -9.64
CA GLU A 206 -2.36 -6.46 -10.43
C GLU A 206 -1.18 -7.44 -10.39
N ARG A 207 0.05 -6.93 -10.40
CA ARG A 207 1.26 -7.74 -10.30
C ARG A 207 1.48 -8.25 -8.88
N ALA A 208 1.35 -7.40 -7.87
CA ALA A 208 1.55 -7.76 -6.47
C ALA A 208 0.62 -8.91 -6.07
N LEU A 209 -0.65 -8.83 -6.44
CA LEU A 209 -1.65 -9.85 -6.13
C LEU A 209 -1.45 -11.15 -6.91
N ARG A 210 -0.59 -11.19 -7.94
CA ARG A 210 -0.25 -12.41 -8.70
C ARG A 210 1.08 -13.04 -8.28
N ILE A 211 1.80 -12.46 -7.33
CA ILE A 211 3.06 -13.02 -6.83
C ILE A 211 2.80 -14.38 -6.19
N ARG A 212 3.63 -15.39 -6.51
CA ARG A 212 3.45 -16.78 -6.06
C ARG A 212 3.34 -16.89 -4.54
N ASP A 213 4.17 -16.17 -3.80
CA ASP A 213 4.16 -16.21 -2.33
C ASP A 213 2.86 -15.63 -1.74
N ILE A 214 2.24 -14.64 -2.41
CA ILE A 214 0.93 -14.13 -2.02
C ILE A 214 -0.19 -15.16 -2.31
N GLN A 215 -0.04 -15.95 -3.37
CA GLN A 215 -1.07 -16.92 -3.77
C GLN A 215 -1.21 -18.08 -2.77
N VAL A 216 -0.19 -18.35 -1.98
CA VAL A 216 -0.18 -19.41 -0.94
C VAL A 216 -0.48 -18.87 0.46
N MET A 217 -0.83 -17.59 0.57
CA MET A 217 -1.21 -16.94 1.82
C MET A 217 -2.47 -17.59 2.41
N PRO A 218 -2.57 -17.75 3.75
CA PRO A 218 -3.72 -18.40 4.35
C PRO A 218 -5.01 -17.61 4.12
N MET A 219 -6.14 -18.33 4.13
CA MET A 219 -7.45 -17.77 3.78
C MET A 219 -7.84 -16.57 4.68
N ILE A 220 -7.46 -16.58 5.95
CA ILE A 220 -7.71 -15.45 6.86
C ILE A 220 -7.13 -14.12 6.33
N GLU A 221 -5.96 -14.16 5.69
CA GLU A 221 -5.33 -12.96 5.14
C GLU A 221 -5.89 -12.58 3.78
N TRP A 222 -6.32 -13.55 2.96
CA TRP A 222 -7.07 -13.24 1.74
C TRP A 222 -8.37 -12.52 2.09
N PHE A 223 -9.07 -13.02 3.10
CA PHE A 223 -10.27 -12.38 3.62
C PHE A 223 -9.98 -10.97 4.13
N ALA A 224 -8.89 -10.80 4.90
CA ALA A 224 -8.41 -9.49 5.32
C ALA A 224 -8.13 -8.58 4.11
N CYS A 225 -7.38 -9.05 3.10
CA CYS A 225 -7.08 -8.32 1.86
C CYS A 225 -8.35 -7.80 1.17
N PHE A 226 -9.40 -8.63 1.06
CA PHE A 226 -10.68 -8.18 0.52
C PHE A 226 -11.31 -7.06 1.36
N GLN A 227 -11.48 -7.28 2.66
CA GLN A 227 -12.19 -6.35 3.53
C GLN A 227 -11.47 -5.02 3.73
N ARG A 228 -10.15 -5.07 3.77
CA ARG A 228 -9.27 -3.98 4.22
C ARG A 228 -8.65 -3.18 3.10
N ILE A 229 -8.50 -3.79 1.92
CA ILE A 229 -7.80 -3.17 0.80
C ILE A 229 -8.69 -3.13 -0.44
N LEU A 230 -9.15 -4.28 -0.93
CA LEU A 230 -9.82 -4.36 -2.24
C LEU A 230 -11.21 -3.74 -2.24
N LEU A 231 -12.05 -4.05 -1.25
CA LEU A 231 -13.39 -3.46 -1.17
C LEU A 231 -13.35 -1.96 -0.81
N PRO A 232 -12.48 -1.49 0.11
CA PRO A 232 -12.26 -0.06 0.30
C PRO A 232 -11.75 0.65 -0.95
N MET A 233 -10.86 0.04 -1.73
CA MET A 233 -10.40 0.57 -3.03
C MET A 233 -11.57 0.75 -4.02
N LEU A 234 -12.49 -0.22 -4.11
CA LEU A 234 -13.68 -0.07 -4.96
C LEU A 234 -14.62 1.03 -4.44
N LYS A 235 -14.85 1.11 -3.13
CA LYS A 235 -15.64 2.20 -2.51
C LYS A 235 -15.01 3.57 -2.76
N LEU A 236 -13.68 3.66 -2.73
CA LEU A 236 -12.93 4.87 -3.03
C LEU A 236 -13.21 5.38 -4.44
N LEU A 237 -13.14 4.48 -5.43
CA LEU A 237 -13.40 4.80 -6.83
C LEU A 237 -14.86 5.18 -7.13
N ILE A 238 -15.82 4.72 -6.31
CA ILE A 238 -17.22 5.17 -6.39
C ILE A 238 -17.36 6.58 -5.81
N THR A 239 -16.77 6.83 -4.64
CA THR A 239 -16.97 8.07 -3.88
C THR A 239 -16.17 9.26 -4.39
N ASN A 240 -15.05 9.02 -5.07
CA ASN A 240 -14.12 10.06 -5.51
C ASN A 240 -14.06 10.08 -7.04
N SER A 241 -15.01 10.75 -7.68
CA SER A 241 -14.92 11.10 -9.10
C SER A 241 -14.08 12.37 -9.26
N PRO A 242 -12.86 12.32 -9.83
CA PRO A 242 -12.09 13.53 -10.07
C PRO A 242 -12.86 14.41 -11.07
N PRO A 243 -12.86 15.74 -10.89
CA PRO A 243 -13.72 16.65 -11.63
C PRO A 243 -13.40 16.79 -13.14
N ILE A 244 -12.36 16.14 -13.66
CA ILE A 244 -11.78 16.52 -14.96
C ILE A 244 -11.88 15.45 -16.05
N ASN A 245 -12.06 14.15 -15.78
CA ASN A 245 -12.18 13.13 -16.85
C ASN A 245 -12.93 11.87 -16.39
N ILE A 246 -14.26 11.87 -16.49
CA ILE A 246 -15.14 10.77 -16.05
C ILE A 246 -14.82 9.47 -16.82
N SER A 247 -14.67 9.55 -18.14
CA SER A 247 -14.38 8.40 -19.01
C SER A 247 -13.07 7.66 -18.66
N GLU A 248 -12.01 8.41 -18.29
CA GLU A 248 -10.73 7.80 -17.91
C GLU A 248 -10.75 7.18 -16.51
N LEU A 249 -11.60 7.70 -15.61
CA LEU A 249 -11.84 7.06 -14.32
C LEU A 249 -12.61 5.75 -14.52
N ASP A 250 -13.53 5.70 -15.48
CA ASP A 250 -14.32 4.50 -15.77
C ASP A 250 -13.47 3.32 -16.26
N GLU A 251 -12.37 3.59 -16.98
CA GLU A 251 -11.37 2.57 -17.32
C GLU A 251 -10.74 1.98 -16.05
N THR A 252 -10.38 2.84 -15.08
CA THR A 252 -9.76 2.44 -13.81
C THR A 252 -10.74 1.66 -12.93
N LYS A 253 -11.99 2.13 -12.86
CA LYS A 253 -13.14 1.47 -12.21
C LYS A 253 -13.36 0.07 -12.77
N THR A 254 -13.44 -0.06 -14.10
CA THR A 254 -13.69 -1.33 -14.79
C THR A 254 -12.56 -2.33 -14.53
N ARG A 255 -11.29 -1.90 -14.63
CA ARG A 255 -10.14 -2.75 -14.32
C ARG A 255 -10.12 -3.20 -12.86
N SER A 256 -10.41 -2.28 -11.93
CA SER A 256 -10.47 -2.59 -10.50
C SER A 256 -11.55 -3.62 -10.19
N LEU A 257 -12.75 -3.45 -10.76
CA LEU A 257 -13.85 -4.39 -10.56
C LEU A 257 -13.54 -5.77 -11.14
N ALA A 258 -12.94 -5.82 -12.33
CA ALA A 258 -12.53 -7.06 -12.97
C ALA A 258 -11.46 -7.79 -12.14
N LEU A 259 -10.48 -7.06 -11.60
CA LEU A 259 -9.44 -7.60 -10.72
C LEU A 259 -10.05 -8.23 -9.45
N VAL A 260 -10.89 -7.48 -8.74
CA VAL A 260 -11.52 -7.97 -7.49
C VAL A 260 -12.41 -9.18 -7.76
N SER A 261 -13.21 -9.12 -8.83
CA SER A 261 -14.06 -10.25 -9.25
C SER A 261 -13.22 -11.48 -9.57
N LYS A 262 -12.13 -11.32 -10.32
CA LYS A 262 -11.23 -12.42 -10.66
C LYS A 262 -10.60 -13.05 -9.43
N LEU A 263 -10.05 -12.25 -8.52
CA LEU A 263 -9.42 -12.75 -7.30
C LEU A 263 -10.43 -13.45 -6.38
N PHE A 264 -11.66 -12.93 -6.30
CA PHE A 264 -12.73 -13.53 -5.51
C PHE A 264 -13.11 -14.90 -6.08
N LEU A 265 -13.31 -14.98 -7.39
CA LEU A 265 -13.64 -16.24 -8.07
C LEU A 265 -12.51 -17.27 -7.98
N GLN A 266 -11.25 -16.83 -8.09
CA GLN A 266 -10.09 -17.70 -7.93
C GLN A 266 -10.02 -18.36 -6.55
N ASN A 267 -10.42 -17.65 -5.50
CA ASN A 267 -10.39 -18.14 -4.12
C ASN A 267 -11.76 -18.64 -3.63
N LEU A 268 -12.79 -18.70 -4.49
CA LEU A 268 -14.18 -18.93 -4.10
C LEU A 268 -14.39 -20.24 -3.33
N SER A 269 -13.68 -21.31 -3.72
CA SER A 269 -13.79 -22.62 -3.07
C SER A 269 -13.38 -22.56 -1.59
N GLU A 270 -12.40 -21.73 -1.25
CA GLU A 270 -11.91 -21.56 0.12
C GLU A 270 -12.66 -20.44 0.86
N ILE A 271 -12.95 -19.32 0.19
CA ILE A 271 -13.72 -18.21 0.79
C ILE A 271 -15.11 -18.70 1.21
N SER A 272 -15.77 -19.54 0.41
CA SER A 272 -17.15 -20.00 0.68
C SER A 272 -17.29 -20.83 1.97
N LYS A 273 -16.19 -21.40 2.47
CA LYS A 273 -16.15 -22.15 3.74
C LYS A 273 -16.05 -21.24 4.97
N HIS A 274 -15.71 -19.96 4.79
CA HIS A 274 -15.51 -19.02 5.89
C HIS A 274 -16.85 -18.51 6.46
N GLN A 275 -16.96 -18.38 7.77
CA GLN A 275 -18.19 -17.98 8.48
C GLN A 275 -18.76 -16.63 8.00
N CYS A 276 -17.90 -15.70 7.56
CA CYS A 276 -18.29 -14.37 7.08
C CYS A 276 -18.48 -14.30 5.54
N PHE A 277 -18.55 -15.44 4.84
CA PHE A 277 -18.73 -15.45 3.38
C PHE A 277 -19.95 -14.65 2.92
N SER A 278 -21.10 -14.81 3.61
CA SER A 278 -22.35 -14.12 3.25
C SER A 278 -22.20 -12.60 3.30
N GLU A 279 -21.52 -12.07 4.33
CA GLU A 279 -21.30 -10.63 4.48
C GLU A 279 -20.37 -10.08 3.41
N LEU A 280 -19.28 -10.81 3.12
CA LEU A 280 -18.35 -10.44 2.06
C LEU A 280 -19.03 -10.44 0.69
N TRP A 281 -19.79 -11.49 0.39
CA TRP A 281 -20.51 -11.63 -0.87
C TRP A 281 -21.57 -10.52 -1.06
N LYS A 282 -22.37 -10.23 -0.02
CA LYS A 282 -23.32 -9.10 -0.05
C LYS A 282 -22.60 -7.79 -0.31
N THR A 283 -21.48 -7.53 0.35
CA THR A 283 -20.69 -6.30 0.14
C THR A 283 -20.19 -6.18 -1.30
N ILE A 284 -19.73 -7.29 -1.90
CA ILE A 284 -19.31 -7.33 -3.30
C ILE A 284 -20.47 -7.01 -4.23
N LEU A 285 -21.63 -7.64 -4.03
CA LEU A 285 -22.84 -7.39 -4.82
C LEU A 285 -23.33 -5.95 -4.69
N ASP A 286 -23.34 -5.38 -3.48
CA ASP A 286 -23.71 -3.99 -3.24
C ASP A 286 -22.80 -3.02 -3.98
N ILE A 287 -21.49 -3.30 -3.99
CA ILE A 287 -20.51 -2.51 -4.74
C ILE A 287 -20.77 -2.64 -6.24
N ILE A 288 -20.93 -3.86 -6.78
CA ILE A 288 -21.24 -4.07 -8.22
C ILE A 288 -22.50 -3.32 -8.62
N GLY A 289 -23.55 -3.38 -7.81
CA GLY A 289 -24.82 -2.67 -8.05
C GLY A 289 -24.63 -1.14 -8.12
N LYS A 290 -23.79 -0.58 -7.23
CA LYS A 290 -23.45 0.86 -7.25
C LYS A 290 -22.67 1.25 -8.50
N TYR A 291 -21.70 0.45 -8.93
CA TYR A 291 -20.95 0.68 -10.17
C TYR A 291 -21.84 0.65 -11.42
N HIS A 292 -22.79 -0.28 -11.48
CA HIS A 292 -23.73 -0.36 -12.60
C HIS A 292 -24.65 0.87 -12.64
N SER A 293 -25.17 1.27 -11.47
CA SER A 293 -26.06 2.43 -11.35
C SER A 293 -25.36 3.73 -11.79
N SER A 294 -24.10 3.95 -11.38
CA SER A 294 -23.33 5.13 -11.80
C SER A 294 -23.10 5.16 -13.32
N LYS A 295 -22.79 4.02 -13.93
CA LYS A 295 -22.57 3.95 -15.38
C LYS A 295 -23.85 4.24 -16.17
N SER A 296 -25.00 3.78 -15.67
CA SER A 296 -26.29 4.05 -16.31
C SER A 296 -26.68 5.54 -16.26
N THR A 297 -26.34 6.25 -15.18
CA THR A 297 -26.56 7.70 -15.09
C THR A 297 -25.65 8.48 -16.03
N ASP A 298 -24.39 8.05 -16.21
CA ASP A 298 -23.43 8.73 -17.09
C ASP A 298 -23.85 8.62 -18.57
N VAL A 299 -24.27 7.42 -19.02
CA VAL A 299 -24.77 7.22 -20.40
C VAL A 299 -26.03 8.04 -20.68
N LEU A 300 -26.90 8.20 -19.68
CA LEU A 300 -28.09 9.06 -19.81
C LEU A 300 -27.73 10.55 -19.84
N GLN A 301 -26.70 10.98 -19.12
CA GLN A 301 -26.21 12.37 -19.17
C GLN A 301 -25.47 12.69 -20.47
N GLU A 302 -24.74 11.75 -21.05
CA GLU A 302 -24.08 11.93 -22.36
C GLU A 302 -25.07 11.99 -23.53
N ALA A 303 -26.29 11.46 -23.36
CA ALA A 303 -27.32 11.40 -24.39
C ALA A 303 -28.31 12.59 -24.37
N LEU A 304 -28.22 13.49 -23.39
CA LEU A 304 -29.05 14.68 -23.21
C LEU A 304 -28.27 15.95 -23.55
#